data_AF-A0A2A5X1R6-F1
#
_entry.id   AF-A0A2A5X1R6-F1
#
_cell.length_a   1.000
_cell.length_b   1.000
_cell.length_c   1.000
_cell.angle_alpha   90.00
_cell.angle_beta   90.00
_cell.angle_gamma   90.00
#
_symmetry.space_group_name_H-M   'P 1'
#
loop_
_entity.id
_entity.type
_entity.pdbx_description
1 polymer ?
#
loop_
_entity_poly.entity_id
_entity_poly.type
_entity_poly.pdbx_seq_one_letter_code
_entity_poly.pdbx_strand_id
1 'polypeptide(L)'
;MSDSNRWLLPDGVEDLLPPIAGEVERLRQRLLGLFERCGYEIVIPPLVEFVDSLLTGTGQDLDLKTFKFTDQVSGRLIGVRADMTPQVARIDAHSLNRKETTRLCYTGTLLHARVDHMLASRTPIRVGAEL
;
A
#
# COMPACT_ATOMS: atom_id res chain seq x y z
N MET A 1 -29.71 8.47 -23.73
CA MET A 1 -28.38 7.85 -23.74
C MET A 1 -28.16 7.24 -22.38
N SER A 2 -28.39 5.95 -22.18
CA SER A 2 -28.15 5.34 -20.85
C SER A 2 -28.18 3.83 -20.93
N ASP A 3 -27.01 3.21 -21.14
CA ASP A 3 -26.57 2.02 -20.38
C ASP A 3 -25.17 1.46 -20.79
N SER A 4 -24.30 2.24 -21.44
CA SER A 4 -23.06 1.69 -22.01
C SER A 4 -21.82 1.83 -21.12
N ASN A 5 -21.93 1.75 -19.79
CA ASN A 5 -20.74 1.97 -18.94
C ASN A 5 -20.72 1.31 -17.54
N ARG A 6 -21.55 0.29 -17.30
CA ARG A 6 -21.70 -0.30 -15.96
C ARG A 6 -20.46 -1.06 -15.45
N TRP A 7 -19.51 -1.35 -16.34
CA TRP A 7 -18.32 -2.17 -16.08
C TRP A 7 -17.00 -1.43 -16.27
N LEU A 8 -17.02 -0.10 -16.46
CA LEU A 8 -15.75 0.63 -16.56
C LEU A 8 -15.06 0.74 -15.21
N LEU A 9 -13.75 0.54 -15.26
CA LEU A 9 -12.83 0.91 -14.20
C LEU A 9 -12.36 2.36 -14.39
N PRO A 10 -11.98 3.06 -13.31
CA PRO A 10 -11.31 4.36 -13.42
C PRO A 10 -10.02 4.27 -14.24
N ASP A 11 -9.65 5.37 -14.90
CA ASP A 11 -8.37 5.45 -15.60
C ASP A 11 -7.19 5.04 -14.71
N GLY A 12 -6.34 4.16 -15.23
CA GLY A 12 -5.17 3.61 -14.54
C GLY A 12 -5.48 2.53 -13.50
N VAL A 13 -6.73 2.09 -13.39
CA VAL A 13 -7.13 0.93 -12.57
C VAL A 13 -7.49 -0.22 -13.51
N GLU A 14 -6.95 -1.39 -13.25
CA GLU A 14 -7.07 -2.55 -14.13
C GLU A 14 -7.32 -3.83 -13.33
N ASP A 15 -8.07 -4.75 -13.93
CA ASP A 15 -8.19 -6.11 -13.42
C ASP A 15 -6.95 -6.91 -13.81
N LEU A 16 -6.32 -7.56 -12.83
CA LEU A 16 -5.33 -8.59 -13.11
C LEU A 16 -6.06 -9.92 -13.31
N LEU A 17 -6.09 -10.42 -14.54
CA LEU A 17 -6.84 -11.61 -14.91
C LEU A 17 -5.96 -12.88 -14.92
N PRO A 18 -6.57 -14.09 -14.86
CA PRO A 18 -5.84 -15.33 -15.14
C PRO A 18 -5.22 -15.35 -16.55
N PRO A 19 -4.05 -15.98 -16.74
CA PRO A 19 -3.26 -16.70 -15.74
C PRO A 19 -2.33 -15.79 -14.91
N ILE A 20 -2.14 -14.53 -15.32
CA ILE A 20 -1.15 -13.60 -14.76
C ILE A 20 -1.40 -13.35 -13.28
N ALA A 21 -2.66 -13.20 -12.85
CA ALA A 21 -2.99 -13.05 -11.44
C ALA A 21 -2.42 -14.17 -10.56
N GLY A 22 -2.49 -15.41 -11.05
CA GLY A 22 -1.93 -16.57 -10.34
C GLY A 22 -0.39 -16.56 -10.32
N GLU A 23 0.25 -16.06 -11.38
CA GLU A 23 1.71 -15.91 -11.42
C GLU A 23 2.22 -14.87 -10.44
N VAL A 24 1.54 -13.71 -10.39
CA VAL A 24 1.86 -12.63 -9.45
C VAL A 24 1.69 -13.10 -8.01
N GLU A 25 0.61 -13.81 -7.70
CA GLU A 25 0.38 -14.30 -6.33
C GLU A 25 1.44 -15.34 -5.91
N ARG A 26 1.81 -16.26 -6.80
CA ARG A 26 2.93 -17.19 -6.55
C ARG A 26 4.24 -16.47 -6.32
N LEU A 27 4.50 -15.39 -7.06
CA LEU A 27 5.72 -14.58 -6.86
C LEU A 27 5.71 -13.88 -5.50
N ARG A 28 4.58 -13.30 -5.08
CA ARG A 28 4.43 -12.67 -3.74
C ARG A 28 4.74 -13.66 -2.63
N GLN A 29 4.15 -14.86 -2.69
CA GLN A 29 4.40 -15.91 -1.71
C GLN A 29 5.86 -16.33 -1.65
N ARG A 30 6.51 -16.50 -2.82
CA ARG A 30 7.94 -16.84 -2.89
C ARG A 30 8.84 -15.76 -2.28
N LEU A 31 8.52 -14.48 -2.50
CA LEU A 31 9.26 -13.35 -1.95
C LEU A 31 9.08 -13.26 -0.43
N LEU A 32 7.85 -13.38 0.08
CA LEU A 32 7.60 -13.42 1.53
C LEU A 32 8.32 -14.59 2.20
N GLY A 33 8.26 -15.78 1.59
CA GLY A 33 9.00 -16.95 2.10
C GLY A 33 10.52 -16.75 2.07
N LEU A 34 11.05 -15.95 1.14
CA LEU A 34 12.47 -15.56 1.15
C LEU A 34 12.77 -14.63 2.34
N PHE A 35 11.93 -13.62 2.58
CA PHE A 35 12.12 -12.71 3.70
C PHE A 35 12.04 -13.42 5.05
N GLU A 36 11.08 -14.34 5.24
CA GLU A 36 11.00 -15.15 6.46
C GLU A 36 12.28 -15.97 6.69
N ARG A 37 12.84 -16.60 5.64
CA ARG A 37 14.13 -17.31 5.75
C ARG A 37 15.30 -16.39 6.09
N CYS A 38 15.18 -15.09 5.78
CA CYS A 38 16.13 -14.05 6.17
C CYS A 38 15.83 -13.43 7.55
N GLY A 39 14.87 -13.97 8.31
CA GLY A 39 14.53 -13.52 9.65
C GLY A 39 13.64 -12.28 9.71
N TYR A 40 12.93 -11.95 8.63
CA TYR A 40 11.93 -10.89 8.64
C TYR A 40 10.59 -11.41 9.17
N GLU A 41 9.93 -10.61 10.02
CA GLU A 41 8.57 -10.82 10.51
C GLU A 41 7.56 -10.10 9.59
N ILE A 42 6.49 -10.80 9.23
CA ILE A 42 5.45 -10.22 8.39
C ILE A 42 4.56 -9.24 9.18
N VAL A 43 4.30 -8.07 8.59
CA VAL A 43 3.30 -7.12 9.07
C VAL A 43 2.30 -6.79 7.97
N ILE A 44 1.07 -6.49 8.38
CA ILE A 44 -0.02 -6.11 7.48
C ILE A 44 -0.52 -4.73 7.93
N PRO A 45 0.05 -3.63 7.39
CA PRO A 45 -0.44 -2.29 7.69
C PRO A 45 -1.88 -2.09 7.21
N PRO A 46 -2.67 -1.23 7.88
CA PRO A 46 -4.03 -0.93 7.45
C PRO A 46 -4.04 -0.29 6.05
N LEU A 47 -5.12 -0.47 5.29
CA LEU A 47 -5.28 0.16 3.96
C LEU A 47 -5.37 1.69 4.07
N VAL A 48 -5.99 2.15 5.15
CA VAL A 48 -6.28 3.57 5.41
C VAL A 48 -5.75 3.97 6.78
N GLU A 49 -5.23 5.19 6.88
CA GLU A 49 -4.82 5.82 8.14
C GLU A 49 -5.17 7.31 8.11
N PHE A 50 -5.10 7.99 9.25
CA PHE A 50 -5.20 9.45 9.26
C PHE A 50 -4.07 10.06 8.41
N VAL A 51 -4.40 11.13 7.66
CA VAL A 51 -3.40 11.81 6.82
C VAL A 51 -2.22 12.29 7.65
N ASP A 52 -2.47 12.76 8.87
CA ASP A 52 -1.45 13.17 9.83
C ASP A 52 -0.52 12.03 10.30
N SER A 53 -0.90 10.77 10.06
CA SER A 53 -0.06 9.59 10.30
C SER A 53 0.74 9.25 9.04
N LEU A 54 0.07 9.19 7.89
CA LEU A 54 0.65 8.77 6.60
C LEU A 54 1.72 9.73 6.08
N LEU A 55 1.52 11.04 6.26
CA LEU A 55 2.35 12.07 5.63
C LEU A 55 3.38 12.66 6.59
N THR A 56 3.85 11.85 7.54
CA THR A 56 4.91 12.23 8.48
C THR A 56 6.27 11.83 7.93
N GLY A 57 7.30 12.61 8.26
CA GLY A 57 8.68 12.34 7.84
C GLY A 57 8.79 12.20 6.31
N THR A 58 9.30 11.05 5.86
CA THR A 58 9.45 10.72 4.43
C THR A 58 8.12 10.56 3.68
N GLY A 59 6.99 10.48 4.39
CA GLY A 59 5.65 10.40 3.79
C GLY A 59 5.16 11.69 3.14
N GLN A 60 5.79 12.85 3.40
CA GLN A 60 5.35 14.14 2.84
C GLN A 60 5.37 14.15 1.30
N ASP A 61 6.35 13.48 0.70
CA ASP A 61 6.48 13.38 -0.77
C ASP A 61 5.33 12.58 -1.41
N LEU A 62 4.56 11.85 -0.60
CA LEU A 62 3.41 11.05 -1.04
C LEU A 62 2.10 11.84 -1.03
N ASP A 63 2.10 13.12 -0.62
CA ASP A 63 0.88 13.92 -0.47
C ASP A 63 0.03 13.93 -1.75
N LEU A 64 0.66 14.22 -2.89
CA LEU A 64 0.01 14.25 -4.21
C LEU A 64 -0.39 12.87 -4.73
N LYS A 65 0.23 11.81 -4.22
CA LYS A 65 -0.08 10.41 -4.57
C LYS A 65 -1.15 9.81 -3.66
N THR A 66 -1.46 10.44 -2.54
CA THR A 66 -2.40 9.92 -1.53
C THR A 66 -3.82 10.34 -1.87
N PHE A 67 -4.73 9.38 -2.03
CA PHE A 67 -6.16 9.67 -2.04
C PHE A 67 -6.60 10.04 -0.63
N LYS A 68 -7.34 11.14 -0.48
CA LYS A 68 -7.81 11.65 0.81
C LYS A 68 -9.33 11.76 0.82
N PHE A 69 -9.93 11.39 1.94
CA PHE A 69 -11.37 11.37 2.13
C PHE A 69 -11.70 11.67 3.59
N THR A 70 -12.87 12.24 3.82
CA THR A 70 -13.36 12.51 5.17
C THR A 70 -14.01 11.25 5.72
N ASP A 71 -13.48 10.74 6.83
CA ASP A 71 -14.12 9.70 7.60
C ASP A 71 -15.48 10.20 8.11
N GLN A 72 -16.56 9.51 7.76
CA GLN A 72 -17.92 9.95 8.10
C GLN A 72 -18.22 9.76 9.59
N VAL A 73 -17.50 8.88 10.28
CA VAL A 73 -17.73 8.63 11.70
C VAL A 73 -17.02 9.69 12.55
N SER A 74 -15.73 9.92 12.32
CA SER A 74 -14.94 10.87 13.12
C SER A 74 -14.87 12.28 12.57
N GLY A 75 -15.23 12.51 11.30
CA GLY A 75 -15.04 13.78 10.59
C GLY A 75 -13.58 14.09 10.23
N ARG A 76 -12.64 13.18 10.54
CA ARG A 76 -11.22 13.39 10.29
C ARG A 76 -10.83 13.02 8.87
N LEU A 77 -9.76 13.64 8.37
CA LEU A 77 -9.20 13.31 7.07
C LEU A 77 -8.37 12.01 7.16
N ILE A 78 -8.75 11.03 6.35
CA ILE A 78 -8.03 9.77 6.19
C ILE A 78 -7.51 9.65 4.77
N GLY A 79 -6.43 8.90 4.61
CA GLY A 79 -5.78 8.64 3.33
C GLY A 79 -5.74 7.15 3.01
N VAL A 80 -5.81 6.80 1.72
CA VAL A 80 -5.46 5.44 1.26
C VAL A 80 -3.96 5.41 1.03
N ARG A 81 -3.29 4.37 1.52
CA ARG A 81 -1.85 4.21 1.40
C ARG A 81 -1.36 4.31 -0.06
N ALA A 82 -0.45 5.26 -0.30
CA ALA A 82 0.31 5.38 -1.56
C ALA A 82 1.68 4.68 -1.47
N ASP A 83 2.10 4.32 -0.27
CA ASP A 83 3.26 3.51 0.09
C ASP A 83 2.97 2.85 1.46
N MET A 84 3.66 1.76 1.80
CA MET A 84 3.57 1.09 3.10
C MET A 84 4.75 1.42 4.03
N THR A 85 5.88 1.93 3.52
CA THR A 85 7.08 2.22 4.32
C THR A 85 6.80 3.15 5.51
N PRO A 86 6.08 4.30 5.37
CA PRO A 86 5.76 5.14 6.52
C PRO A 86 4.92 4.42 7.59
N GLN A 87 4.01 3.54 7.16
CA GLN A 87 3.18 2.77 8.09
C GLN A 87 4.00 1.71 8.82
N VAL A 88 4.96 1.09 8.15
CA VAL A 88 5.86 0.09 8.75
C VAL A 88 6.81 0.75 9.74
N ALA A 89 7.36 1.91 9.41
CA ALA A 89 8.14 2.72 10.35
C ALA A 89 7.33 3.10 11.60
N ARG A 90 6.06 3.50 11.43
CA ARG A 90 5.15 3.75 12.56
C ARG A 90 4.88 2.48 13.39
N ILE A 91 4.68 1.34 12.73
CA ILE A 91 4.46 0.05 13.42
C ILE A 91 5.67 -0.30 14.27
N ASP A 92 6.88 -0.19 13.71
CA ASP A 92 8.12 -0.41 14.46
C ASP A 92 8.23 0.56 15.65
N ALA A 93 8.19 1.86 15.38
CA ALA A 93 8.43 2.89 16.39
C ALA A 93 7.35 2.95 17.50
N HIS A 94 6.09 2.62 17.18
CA HIS A 94 4.97 2.86 18.10
C HIS A 94 4.22 1.59 18.52
N SER A 95 3.95 0.68 17.60
CA SER A 95 3.14 -0.51 17.90
C SER A 95 3.98 -1.66 18.48
N LEU A 96 5.17 -1.88 17.94
CA LEU A 96 6.13 -2.88 18.44
C LEU A 96 7.02 -2.27 19.52
N ASN A 97 7.59 -1.09 19.26
CA ASN A 97 8.42 -0.31 20.18
C ASN A 97 9.51 -1.16 20.86
N ARG A 98 10.21 -1.97 20.06
CA ARG A 98 11.30 -2.84 20.52
C ARG A 98 12.60 -2.03 20.58
N LYS A 99 13.54 -2.45 21.43
CA LYS A 99 14.86 -1.78 21.53
C LYS A 99 15.86 -2.35 20.53
N GLU A 100 15.63 -3.58 20.13
CA GLU A 100 16.42 -4.35 19.18
C GLU A 100 16.07 -3.96 17.74
N THR A 101 17.01 -4.16 16.82
CA THR A 101 16.75 -4.00 15.38
C THR A 101 15.64 -4.94 14.92
N THR A 102 14.58 -4.39 14.34
CA THR A 102 13.49 -5.17 13.74
C THR A 102 13.71 -5.39 12.26
N ARG A 103 13.27 -6.55 11.76
CA ARG A 103 13.21 -6.86 10.33
C ARG A 103 11.75 -7.08 9.98
N LEU A 104 11.12 -6.15 9.27
CA LEU A 104 9.70 -6.23 8.95
C LEU A 104 9.52 -6.39 7.45
N CYS A 105 8.68 -7.33 7.02
CA CYS A 105 8.30 -7.48 5.61
C CYS A 105 6.80 -7.35 5.43
N TYR A 106 6.38 -6.96 4.22
CA TYR A 106 4.98 -6.73 3.92
C TYR A 106 4.69 -6.99 2.44
N THR A 107 3.41 -7.16 2.16
CA THR A 107 2.90 -7.15 0.80
C THR A 107 1.51 -6.54 0.75
N GLY A 108 1.17 -5.87 -0.34
CA GLY A 108 -0.13 -5.26 -0.51
C GLY A 108 -0.27 -4.47 -1.79
N THR A 109 -1.51 -4.19 -2.15
CA THR A 109 -1.85 -3.24 -3.21
C THR A 109 -1.86 -1.82 -2.64
N LEU A 110 -1.36 -0.89 -3.44
CA LEU A 110 -1.37 0.56 -3.16
C LEU A 110 -2.47 1.24 -3.98
N LEU A 111 -2.77 2.51 -3.66
CA LEU A 111 -3.61 3.34 -4.52
C LEU A 111 -2.97 4.71 -4.71
N HIS A 112 -2.75 5.10 -5.97
CA HIS A 112 -2.14 6.36 -6.35
C HIS A 112 -3.15 7.35 -6.92
N ALA A 113 -3.32 8.49 -6.25
CA ALA A 113 -4.10 9.62 -6.73
C ALA A 113 -3.51 10.19 -8.03
N ARG A 114 -2.18 10.25 -8.11
CA ARG A 114 -1.40 10.62 -9.29
C ARG A 114 -0.29 9.61 -9.53
N VAL A 115 -0.08 9.24 -10.79
CA VAL A 115 0.97 8.31 -11.22
C VAL A 115 2.20 9.05 -11.71
N ASP A 116 3.36 8.41 -11.60
CA ASP A 116 4.65 9.00 -11.97
C ASP A 116 4.81 9.21 -13.48
N HIS A 117 4.15 8.39 -14.28
CA HIS A 117 4.15 8.47 -15.74
C HIS A 117 2.86 7.91 -16.33
N MET A 118 2.53 8.27 -17.58
CA MET A 118 1.23 7.95 -18.23
C MET A 118 0.88 6.45 -18.29
N LEU A 119 1.88 5.55 -18.26
CA LEU A 119 1.67 4.10 -18.34
C LEU A 119 1.74 3.40 -16.97
N ALA A 120 1.83 4.15 -15.86
CA ALA A 120 1.83 3.53 -14.53
C ALA A 120 0.41 3.12 -14.13
N SER A 121 0.31 1.92 -13.56
CA SER A 121 -0.87 1.51 -12.80
C SER A 121 -1.06 2.40 -11.57
N ARG A 122 -2.31 2.76 -11.29
CA ARG A 122 -2.71 3.43 -10.04
C ARG A 122 -2.86 2.47 -8.88
N THR A 123 -2.90 1.17 -9.15
CA THR A 123 -3.05 0.13 -8.14
C THR A 123 -1.90 -0.87 -8.16
N PRO A 124 -0.64 -0.41 -8.03
CA PRO A 124 0.50 -1.31 -8.09
C PRO A 124 0.49 -2.26 -6.88
N ILE A 125 0.89 -3.50 -7.13
CA ILE A 125 1.14 -4.50 -6.09
C ILE A 125 2.59 -4.35 -5.63
N ARG A 126 2.80 -4.21 -4.32
CA ARG A 126 4.12 -4.14 -3.71
C ARG A 126 4.40 -5.29 -2.76
N VAL A 127 5.68 -5.62 -2.69
CA VAL A 127 6.31 -6.50 -1.72
C VAL A 127 7.53 -5.73 -1.24
N GLY A 128 7.69 -5.56 0.07
CA GLY A 128 8.75 -4.76 0.66
C GLY A 128 9.27 -5.35 1.96
N ALA A 129 10.45 -4.88 2.35
CA ALA A 129 11.15 -5.29 3.55
C ALA A 129 11.92 -4.09 4.10
N GLU A 130 11.75 -3.80 5.39
CA GLU A 130 12.36 -2.68 6.12
C GLU A 130 13.25 -3.23 7.24
N LEU A 131 14.35 -2.53 7.52
CA LEU A 131 15.37 -2.86 8.51
C LEU A 131 15.84 -1.59 9.23
#